data_AF-A0ABD5IEP0-F1
#
_entry.id   AF-A0ABD5IEP0-F1
#
_cell.length_a   1.000
_cell.length_b   1.000
_cell.length_c   1.000
_cell.angle_alpha   90.00
_cell.angle_beta   90.00
_cell.angle_gamma   90.00
#
_symmetry.space_group_name_H-M   'P 1'
#
loop_
_entity.id
_entity.type
_entity.pdbx_description
1 polymer ?
#
loop_
_entity_poly.entity_id
_entity_poly.type
_entity_poly.pdbx_seq_one_letter_code
_entity_poly.pdbx_strand_id
1 'polypeptide(L)'
;MDKFSELKAAALAATPGPWILDDDSWSDGDNANVSTEERYDGRIISIAQIEGGGSESGFDEPFSAEQQANARYITAANPAVVLALLAELEAKDKRIAELEGDKRQLNEIINTEANRADAAEKQLVYSRDAMATWERKAISNFEECAKMSQRIEELKKRLATPVRLLGEMLVHDWEYSVKRQAAFEHRKTAWDARLAEDKKAISAAGFTFTVEGDEQ
;
A
#
# COMPACT_ATOMS: atom_id res chain seq x y z
N MET A 1 -27.04 43.13 7.42
CA MET A 1 -26.82 42.06 8.42
C MET A 1 -27.26 40.76 7.76
N ASP A 2 -26.85 39.59 8.27
CA ASP A 2 -27.45 38.33 7.79
C ASP A 2 -28.87 38.17 8.39
N LYS A 3 -29.80 37.57 7.63
CA LYS A 3 -31.21 37.46 8.02
C LYS A 3 -31.39 36.70 9.34
N PHE A 4 -30.54 35.72 9.64
CA PHE A 4 -30.58 34.99 10.91
C PHE A 4 -30.15 35.86 12.09
N SER A 5 -29.17 36.74 11.89
CA SER A 5 -28.75 37.69 12.92
C SER A 5 -29.85 38.70 13.25
N GLU A 6 -30.56 39.20 12.22
CA GLU A 6 -31.69 40.12 12.39
C GLU A 6 -32.84 39.45 13.13
N LEU A 7 -33.19 38.22 12.74
CA LEU A 7 -34.25 37.45 13.37
C LEU A 7 -33.91 37.10 14.84
N LYS A 8 -32.65 36.72 15.11
CA LYS A 8 -32.17 36.45 16.48
C LYS A 8 -32.26 37.70 17.36
N ALA A 9 -31.84 38.85 16.84
CA ALA A 9 -31.92 40.12 17.57
C ALA A 9 -33.37 40.51 17.85
N ALA A 10 -34.27 40.38 16.87
CA ALA A 10 -35.69 40.64 17.04
C ALA A 10 -36.33 39.71 18.08
N ALA A 11 -36.02 38.41 18.05
CA ALA A 11 -36.52 37.45 19.03
C ALA A 11 -36.00 37.73 20.45
N LEU A 12 -34.72 38.10 20.62
CA LEU A 12 -34.16 38.47 21.92
C LEU A 12 -34.76 39.76 22.50
N ALA A 13 -35.20 40.69 21.64
CA ALA A 13 -35.82 41.94 22.06
C ALA A 13 -37.32 41.81 22.37
N ALA A 14 -37.98 40.78 21.86
CA ALA A 14 -39.40 40.53 22.05
C ALA A 14 -39.70 39.91 23.43
N THR A 15 -40.98 39.82 23.80
CA THR A 15 -41.40 39.22 25.07
C THR A 15 -40.95 37.75 25.14
N PRO A 16 -40.14 37.37 26.15
CA PRO A 16 -39.59 36.03 26.25
C PRO A 16 -40.65 35.00 26.67
N GLY A 17 -40.32 33.72 26.45
CA GLY A 17 -41.18 32.59 26.83
C GLY A 17 -42.23 32.23 25.77
N PRO A 18 -43.01 31.17 26.02
CA PRO A 18 -44.09 30.77 25.13
C PRO A 18 -45.19 31.84 25.12
N TRP A 19 -45.74 32.08 23.93
CA TRP A 19 -46.91 32.95 23.78
C TRP A 19 -48.18 32.11 23.73
N ILE A 20 -49.25 32.65 24.26
CA ILE A 20 -50.57 32.03 24.35
C ILE A 20 -51.52 32.88 23.50
N LEU A 21 -52.32 32.20 22.69
CA LEU A 21 -53.41 32.80 21.94
C LEU A 21 -54.68 32.64 22.79
N ASP A 22 -55.30 33.75 23.15
CA ASP A 22 -56.65 33.75 23.71
C ASP A 22 -57.65 33.76 22.55
N ASP A 23 -58.12 32.58 22.17
CA ASP A 23 -59.14 32.37 21.12
C ASP A 23 -60.51 31.96 21.67
N ASP A 24 -60.65 31.78 22.99
CA ASP A 24 -61.89 31.35 23.66
C ASP A 24 -63.04 32.36 23.50
N SER A 25 -62.73 33.62 23.17
CA SER A 25 -63.71 34.67 22.85
C SER A 25 -63.73 35.06 21.38
N TRP A 26 -63.17 34.27 20.47
CA TRP A 26 -63.19 34.60 19.04
C TRP A 26 -64.57 34.29 18.45
N SER A 27 -65.54 35.18 18.68
CA SER A 27 -66.86 35.17 18.06
C SER A 27 -66.90 36.01 16.78
N ASP A 28 -68.05 36.05 16.09
CA ASP A 28 -68.22 36.80 14.85
C ASP A 28 -67.91 38.30 15.07
N GLY A 29 -66.77 38.76 14.55
CA GLY A 29 -66.35 40.16 14.68
C GLY A 29 -65.42 40.48 15.86
N ASP A 30 -65.05 39.49 16.69
CA ASP A 30 -64.10 39.67 17.79
C ASP A 30 -62.63 39.55 17.36
N ASN A 31 -61.74 40.22 18.09
CA ASN A 31 -60.28 40.16 17.89
C ASN A 31 -59.63 39.11 18.79
N ALA A 32 -58.51 38.54 18.34
CA ALA A 32 -57.72 37.62 19.14
C ALA A 32 -56.54 38.32 19.81
N ASN A 33 -56.25 37.96 21.06
CA ASN A 33 -55.16 38.54 21.81
C ASN A 33 -54.04 37.53 22.03
N VAL A 34 -52.81 37.94 21.80
CA VAL A 34 -51.60 37.16 22.07
C VAL A 34 -50.95 37.66 23.35
N SER A 35 -50.73 36.77 24.31
CA SER A 35 -50.20 37.11 25.64
C SER A 35 -49.19 36.09 26.13
N THR A 36 -48.67 36.28 27.35
CA THR A 36 -48.01 35.23 28.14
C THR A 36 -48.91 34.87 29.32
N GLU A 37 -48.68 33.71 29.93
CA GLU A 37 -49.38 33.30 31.17
C GLU A 37 -49.31 34.40 32.25
N GLU A 38 -48.11 34.95 32.49
CA GLU A 38 -47.89 36.02 33.45
C GLU A 38 -48.69 37.29 33.13
N ARG A 39 -48.73 37.70 31.86
CA ARG A 39 -49.48 38.90 31.44
C ARG A 39 -50.98 38.69 31.53
N TYR A 40 -51.45 37.50 31.19
CA TYR A 40 -52.85 37.11 31.26
C TYR A 40 -53.34 37.12 32.71
N ASP A 41 -52.65 36.42 33.61
CA ASP A 41 -52.98 36.36 35.04
C ASP A 41 -52.84 37.72 35.73
N GLY A 42 -51.81 38.48 35.35
CA GLY A 42 -51.55 39.82 35.86
C GLY A 42 -52.53 40.89 35.37
N ARG A 43 -53.45 40.56 34.45
CA ARG A 43 -54.34 41.52 33.77
C ARG A 43 -53.58 42.71 33.17
N ILE A 44 -52.42 42.42 32.57
CA ILE A 44 -51.56 43.39 31.89
C ILE A 44 -51.94 43.43 30.41
N ILE A 45 -51.60 44.52 29.72
CA ILE A 45 -51.76 44.61 28.27
C ILE A 45 -51.09 43.43 27.54
N SER A 46 -51.87 42.81 26.65
CA SER A 46 -51.45 41.74 25.75
C SER A 46 -50.25 42.17 24.90
N ILE A 47 -49.49 41.19 24.41
CA ILE A 47 -48.32 41.43 23.55
C ILE A 47 -48.76 42.00 22.20
N ALA A 48 -49.80 41.42 21.62
CA ALA A 48 -50.36 41.81 20.34
C ALA A 48 -51.87 41.53 20.30
N GLN A 49 -52.57 42.28 19.46
CA GLN A 49 -53.95 42.01 19.09
C GLN A 49 -53.99 41.75 17.59
N ILE A 50 -54.76 40.74 17.19
CA ILE A 50 -54.95 40.33 15.81
C ILE A 50 -56.42 40.57 15.48
N GLU A 51 -56.67 41.38 14.47
CA GLU A 51 -58.02 41.75 14.07
C GLU A 51 -58.77 40.54 13.50
N GLY A 52 -59.98 40.31 13.99
CA GLY A 52 -60.81 39.20 13.53
C GLY A 52 -61.80 39.61 12.43
N GLY A 53 -62.05 38.68 11.54
CA GLY A 53 -63.14 38.74 10.57
C GLY A 53 -64.32 37.90 11.04
N GLY A 54 -65.53 38.42 10.90
CA GLY A 54 -66.76 37.66 11.05
C GLY A 54 -67.93 38.40 10.39
N SER A 55 -69.12 37.82 10.50
CA SER A 55 -70.32 38.41 9.92
C SER A 55 -70.61 39.83 10.44
N GLU A 56 -70.32 40.12 11.71
CA GLU A 56 -70.49 41.45 12.33
C GLU A 56 -69.48 42.49 11.83
N SER A 57 -68.26 42.09 11.50
CA SER A 57 -67.25 42.98 10.92
C SER A 57 -67.36 43.09 9.39
N GLY A 58 -68.30 42.35 8.77
CA GLY A 58 -68.50 42.31 7.32
C GLY A 58 -67.47 41.46 6.57
N PHE A 59 -66.66 40.68 7.29
CA PHE A 59 -65.58 39.84 6.77
C PHE A 59 -65.75 38.38 7.20
N ASP A 60 -66.73 37.72 6.61
CA ASP A 60 -67.05 36.30 6.84
C ASP A 60 -66.06 35.36 6.11
N GLU A 61 -66.42 34.09 5.93
CA GLU A 61 -65.62 33.10 5.20
C GLU A 61 -65.33 33.52 3.74
N PRO A 62 -64.09 33.32 3.23
CA PRO A 62 -63.00 32.55 3.84
C PRO A 62 -62.04 33.36 4.72
N PHE A 63 -62.29 34.67 4.91
CA PHE A 63 -61.34 35.58 5.57
C PHE A 63 -61.19 35.28 7.07
N SER A 64 -62.30 34.94 7.75
CA SER A 64 -62.29 34.59 9.17
C SER A 64 -61.35 33.41 9.46
N ALA A 65 -61.46 32.32 8.70
CA ALA A 65 -60.62 31.15 8.86
C ALA A 65 -59.13 31.42 8.58
N GLU A 66 -58.82 32.26 7.57
CA GLU A 66 -57.45 32.67 7.28
C GLU A 66 -56.83 33.44 8.46
N GLN A 67 -57.57 34.39 9.05
CA GLN A 67 -57.06 35.16 10.19
C GLN A 67 -56.82 34.30 11.42
N GLN A 68 -57.71 33.34 11.71
CA GLN A 68 -57.50 32.37 12.79
C GLN A 68 -56.22 31.55 12.57
N ALA A 69 -55.97 31.10 11.34
CA ALA A 69 -54.75 30.38 11.00
C ALA A 69 -53.49 31.24 11.16
N ASN A 70 -53.55 32.51 10.71
CA ASN A 70 -52.45 33.47 10.87
C ASN A 70 -52.15 33.74 12.34
N ALA A 71 -53.17 33.90 13.19
CA ALA A 71 -53.01 34.12 14.63
C ALA A 71 -52.32 32.94 15.33
N ARG A 72 -52.73 31.72 14.99
CA ARG A 72 -52.09 30.49 15.47
C ARG A 72 -50.64 30.40 15.01
N TYR A 73 -50.37 30.73 13.75
CA TYR A 73 -49.01 30.74 13.21
C TYR A 73 -48.10 31.75 13.93
N ILE A 74 -48.54 33.00 14.09
CA ILE A 74 -47.77 34.06 14.77
C ILE A 74 -47.48 33.66 16.22
N THR A 75 -48.47 33.11 16.93
CA THR A 75 -48.30 32.66 18.32
C THR A 75 -47.36 31.46 18.44
N ALA A 76 -47.44 30.51 17.51
CA ALA A 76 -46.54 29.35 17.47
C ALA A 76 -45.10 29.77 17.12
N ALA A 77 -44.93 30.75 16.23
CA ALA A 77 -43.65 31.34 15.84
C ALA A 77 -43.15 32.40 16.84
N ASN A 78 -43.42 32.19 18.14
CA ASN A 78 -42.98 33.08 19.20
C ASN A 78 -41.44 33.11 19.35
N PRO A 79 -40.89 34.12 20.04
CA PRO A 79 -39.46 34.29 20.20
C PRO A 79 -38.73 33.08 20.81
N ALA A 80 -39.35 32.36 21.75
CA ALA A 80 -38.72 31.20 22.38
C ALA A 80 -38.52 30.06 21.36
N VAL A 81 -39.52 29.78 20.53
CA VAL A 81 -39.44 28.77 19.46
C VAL A 81 -38.42 29.17 18.40
N VAL A 82 -38.43 30.44 17.96
CA VAL A 82 -37.46 30.94 16.97
C VAL A 82 -36.03 30.81 17.48
N LEU A 83 -35.76 31.21 18.73
CA LEU A 83 -34.43 31.10 19.32
C LEU A 83 -33.96 29.63 19.45
N ALA A 84 -34.86 28.72 19.81
CA ALA A 84 -34.55 27.29 19.87
C ALA A 84 -34.17 26.74 18.48
N LEU A 85 -34.96 27.05 17.45
CA LEU A 85 -34.67 26.63 16.07
C LEU A 85 -33.34 27.20 15.54
N LEU A 86 -33.04 28.47 15.84
CA LEU A 86 -31.77 29.09 15.47
C LEU A 86 -30.59 28.43 16.18
N ALA A 87 -30.72 28.11 17.48
CA ALA A 87 -29.69 27.41 18.22
C ALA A 87 -29.43 26.00 17.66
N GLU A 88 -30.48 25.27 17.28
CA GLU A 88 -30.34 23.98 16.61
C GLU A 88 -29.65 24.09 15.25
N LEU A 89 -29.97 25.13 14.46
CA LEU A 89 -29.33 25.39 13.17
C LEU A 89 -27.84 25.69 13.35
N GLU A 90 -27.48 26.59 14.27
CA GLU A 90 -26.08 26.90 14.61
C GLU A 90 -25.30 25.65 15.05
N ALA A 91 -25.93 24.76 15.83
CA ALA A 91 -25.33 23.49 16.25
C ALA A 91 -25.13 22.52 15.08
N LYS A 92 -26.09 22.43 14.14
CA LYS A 92 -25.98 21.61 12.93
C LYS A 92 -24.89 22.14 12.00
N ASP A 93 -24.81 23.45 11.79
CA ASP A 93 -23.77 24.08 10.96
C ASP A 93 -22.38 23.82 11.52
N LYS A 94 -22.21 23.94 12.84
CA LYS A 94 -20.96 23.56 13.51
C LYS A 94 -20.61 22.09 13.25
N ARG A 95 -21.58 21.19 13.36
CA ARG A 95 -21.37 19.75 13.13
C ARG A 95 -20.99 19.45 11.68
N ILE A 96 -21.59 20.15 10.72
CA ILE A 96 -21.24 20.03 9.29
C ILE A 96 -19.79 20.47 9.08
N ALA A 97 -19.39 21.63 9.63
CA ALA A 97 -18.04 22.13 9.50
C ALA A 97 -16.98 21.17 10.09
N GLU A 98 -17.27 20.55 11.23
CA GLU A 98 -16.43 19.49 11.82
C GLU A 98 -16.29 18.29 10.87
N LEU A 99 -17.42 17.76 10.37
CA LEU A 99 -17.42 16.61 9.46
C LEU A 99 -16.70 16.91 8.14
N GLU A 100 -16.81 18.12 7.61
CA GLU A 100 -16.05 18.56 6.44
C GLU A 100 -14.56 18.68 6.73
N GLY A 101 -14.18 19.04 7.95
CA GLY A 101 -12.79 18.98 8.44
C GLY A 101 -12.26 17.55 8.46
N ASP A 102 -12.96 16.65 9.13
CA ASP A 102 -12.60 15.23 9.25
C ASP A 102 -12.50 14.56 7.87
N LYS A 103 -13.47 14.83 6.99
CA LYS A 103 -13.46 14.33 5.60
C LYS A 103 -12.22 14.79 4.82
N ARG A 104 -11.80 16.04 4.99
CA ARG A 104 -10.58 16.55 4.36
C ARG A 104 -9.33 15.84 4.88
N GLN A 105 -9.21 15.66 6.19
CA GLN A 105 -8.09 14.93 6.78
C GLN A 105 -8.04 13.47 6.32
N LEU A 106 -9.19 12.79 6.30
CA LEU A 106 -9.28 11.42 5.81
C LEU A 106 -8.83 11.29 4.35
N ASN A 107 -9.23 12.23 3.48
CA ASN A 107 -8.79 12.23 2.09
C ASN A 107 -7.26 12.42 1.95
N GLU A 108 -6.65 13.25 2.80
CA GLU A 108 -5.20 13.45 2.81
C GLU A 108 -4.46 12.18 3.24
N ILE A 109 -4.96 11.50 4.28
CA ILE A 109 -4.42 10.21 4.74
C ILE A 109 -4.54 9.16 3.63
N ILE A 110 -5.70 9.04 3.00
CA ILE A 110 -5.94 8.09 1.91
C ILE A 110 -4.95 8.33 0.76
N ASN A 111 -4.76 9.59 0.35
CA ASN A 111 -3.81 9.92 -0.72
C ASN A 111 -2.36 9.58 -0.34
N THR A 112 -1.99 9.82 0.92
CA THR A 112 -0.65 9.52 1.43
C THR A 112 -0.39 8.01 1.44
N GLU A 113 -1.35 7.23 1.92
CA GLU A 113 -1.24 5.77 1.96
C GLU A 113 -1.27 5.16 0.55
N ALA A 114 -2.05 5.72 -0.38
CA ALA A 114 -2.03 5.30 -1.78
C ALA A 114 -0.64 5.50 -2.42
N ASN A 115 0.00 6.66 -2.19
CA ASN A 115 1.36 6.92 -2.67
C ASN A 115 2.38 5.98 -2.02
N ARG A 116 2.22 5.68 -0.73
CA ARG A 116 3.09 4.73 -0.03
C ARG A 116 2.94 3.31 -0.57
N ALA A 117 1.72 2.89 -0.89
CA ALA A 117 1.44 1.59 -1.49
C ALA A 117 2.10 1.45 -2.87
N ASP A 118 1.97 2.45 -3.74
CA ASP A 118 2.62 2.48 -5.06
C ASP A 118 4.16 2.42 -4.94
N ALA A 119 4.74 3.16 -3.99
CA ALA A 119 6.18 3.10 -3.73
C ALA A 119 6.63 1.71 -3.23
N ALA A 120 5.87 1.10 -2.33
CA ALA A 120 6.15 -0.24 -1.83
C ALA A 120 6.05 -1.30 -2.94
N GLU A 121 5.05 -1.20 -3.82
CA GLU A 121 4.89 -2.09 -4.98
C GLU A 121 6.10 -2.01 -5.91
N LYS A 122 6.58 -0.81 -6.24
CA LYS A 122 7.79 -0.60 -7.05
C LYS A 122 9.03 -1.23 -6.41
N GLN A 123 9.19 -1.11 -5.09
CA GLN A 123 10.30 -1.73 -4.37
C GLN A 123 10.23 -3.26 -4.39
N LEU A 124 9.04 -3.84 -4.27
CA LEU A 124 8.85 -5.29 -4.38
C LEU A 124 9.21 -5.81 -5.77
N VAL A 125 8.77 -5.12 -6.83
CA VAL A 125 9.12 -5.46 -8.22
C VAL A 125 10.64 -5.41 -8.41
N TYR A 126 11.29 -4.32 -7.99
CA TYR A 126 12.74 -4.18 -8.08
C TYR A 126 13.47 -5.31 -7.33
N SER A 127 13.05 -5.62 -6.10
CA SER A 127 13.66 -6.66 -5.28
C SER A 127 13.49 -8.04 -5.89
N ARG A 128 12.31 -8.34 -6.44
CA ARG A 128 12.03 -9.60 -7.15
C ARG A 128 12.91 -9.76 -8.37
N ASP A 129 13.02 -8.71 -9.18
CA ASP A 129 13.83 -8.75 -10.40
C ASP A 129 15.32 -8.91 -10.05
N ALA A 130 15.78 -8.24 -9.00
CA ALA A 130 17.12 -8.44 -8.46
C ALA A 130 17.35 -9.89 -8.01
N MET A 131 16.42 -10.48 -7.23
CA MET A 131 16.51 -11.89 -6.82
C MET A 131 16.60 -12.82 -8.03
N ALA A 132 15.75 -12.63 -9.04
CA ALA A 132 15.77 -13.45 -10.25
C ALA A 132 17.10 -13.33 -11.03
N THR A 133 17.76 -12.16 -11.00
CA THR A 133 19.11 -12.01 -11.59
C THR A 133 20.17 -12.77 -10.79
N TRP A 134 20.10 -12.71 -9.46
CA TRP A 134 21.03 -13.43 -8.59
C TRP A 134 20.87 -14.95 -8.70
N GLU A 135 19.64 -15.44 -8.77
CA GLU A 135 19.34 -16.86 -8.97
C GLU A 135 19.89 -17.37 -10.29
N ARG A 136 19.67 -16.65 -11.40
CA ARG A 136 20.26 -17.00 -12.70
C ARG A 136 21.78 -17.07 -12.65
N LYS A 137 22.42 -16.10 -12.00
CA LYS A 137 23.88 -16.08 -11.85
C LYS A 137 24.38 -17.25 -10.99
N ALA A 138 23.67 -17.57 -9.91
CA ALA A 138 24.00 -18.70 -9.06
C ALA A 138 23.91 -20.03 -9.84
N ILE A 139 22.83 -20.24 -10.60
CA ILE A 139 22.65 -21.43 -11.46
C ILE A 139 23.81 -21.53 -12.47
N SER A 140 24.11 -20.44 -13.19
CA SER A 140 25.23 -20.40 -14.14
C SER A 140 26.56 -20.78 -13.49
N ASN A 141 26.87 -20.22 -12.33
CA ASN A 141 28.09 -20.55 -11.59
C ASN A 141 28.13 -22.04 -11.19
N PHE A 142 27.01 -22.61 -10.74
CA PHE A 142 26.93 -24.03 -10.39
C PHE A 142 27.12 -24.93 -11.61
N GLU A 143 26.54 -24.57 -12.77
CA GLU A 143 26.75 -25.28 -14.03
C GLU A 143 28.22 -25.25 -14.47
N GLU A 144 28.89 -24.10 -14.33
CA GLU A 144 30.33 -23.97 -14.60
C GLU A 144 31.17 -24.83 -13.66
N CYS A 145 30.87 -24.83 -12.36
CA CYS A 145 31.54 -25.71 -11.38
C CYS A 145 31.34 -27.20 -11.71
N ALA A 146 30.13 -27.59 -12.15
CA ALA A 146 29.85 -28.96 -12.56
C ALA A 146 30.67 -29.36 -13.79
N LYS A 147 30.74 -28.49 -14.82
CA LYS A 147 31.58 -28.70 -16.02
C LYS A 147 33.06 -28.81 -15.66
N MET A 148 33.55 -27.93 -14.78
CA MET A 148 34.94 -27.96 -14.32
C MET A 148 35.25 -29.26 -13.59
N SER A 149 34.34 -29.72 -12.72
CA SER A 149 34.49 -30.97 -11.98
C SER A 149 34.55 -32.18 -12.92
N GLN A 150 33.71 -32.23 -13.95
CA GLN A 150 33.76 -33.27 -14.99
C GLN A 150 35.10 -33.26 -15.73
N ARG A 151 35.61 -32.08 -16.10
CA ARG A 151 36.90 -31.94 -16.79
C ARG A 151 38.07 -32.38 -15.91
N ILE A 152 38.05 -32.07 -14.62
CA ILE A 152 39.04 -32.56 -13.66
C ILE A 152 39.02 -34.09 -13.60
N GLU A 153 37.84 -34.70 -13.56
CA GLU A 153 37.72 -36.16 -13.54
C GLU A 153 38.21 -36.82 -14.84
N GLU A 154 37.93 -36.21 -15.99
CA GLU A 154 38.48 -36.67 -17.27
C GLU A 154 40.00 -36.58 -17.30
N LEU A 155 40.58 -35.46 -16.85
CA LEU A 155 42.03 -35.28 -16.78
C LEU A 155 42.67 -36.28 -15.83
N LYS A 156 42.04 -36.56 -14.68
CA LYS A 156 42.49 -37.62 -13.76
C LYS A 156 42.52 -38.98 -14.44
N LYS A 157 41.47 -39.34 -15.20
CA LYS A 157 41.44 -40.60 -15.97
C LYS A 157 42.54 -40.68 -17.01
N ARG A 158 42.80 -39.59 -17.74
CA ARG A 158 43.90 -39.52 -18.72
C ARG A 158 45.27 -39.68 -18.07
N LEU A 159 45.47 -39.06 -16.91
CA LEU A 159 46.71 -39.16 -16.14
C LEU A 159 46.93 -40.57 -15.58
N ALA A 160 45.85 -41.29 -15.28
CA ALA A 160 45.89 -42.66 -14.79
C ALA A 160 46.31 -43.68 -15.87
N THR A 161 46.15 -43.35 -17.16
CA THR A 161 46.64 -44.20 -18.25
C THR A 161 48.16 -44.08 -18.37
N PRO A 162 48.92 -45.17 -18.16
CA PRO A 162 50.37 -45.11 -18.22
C PRO A 162 50.87 -44.90 -19.65
N VAL A 163 51.94 -44.10 -19.78
CA VAL A 163 52.67 -43.91 -21.03
C VAL A 163 53.45 -45.18 -21.35
N ARG A 164 53.25 -45.74 -22.54
CA ARG A 164 54.01 -46.91 -23.00
C ARG A 164 55.38 -46.48 -23.52
N LEU A 165 56.43 -47.02 -22.91
CA LEU A 165 57.81 -46.85 -23.31
C LEU A 165 58.33 -48.11 -23.99
N LEU A 166 59.20 -47.94 -24.98
CA LEU A 166 59.91 -49.05 -25.60
C LEU A 166 60.81 -49.74 -24.55
N GLY A 167 60.91 -51.06 -24.68
CA GLY A 167 61.66 -51.92 -23.78
C GLY A 167 63.18 -51.75 -23.87
N GLU A 168 63.89 -52.57 -23.10
CA GLU A 168 65.34 -52.67 -23.21
C GLU A 168 65.75 -53.11 -24.62
N MET A 169 66.85 -52.55 -25.14
CA MET A 169 67.38 -52.93 -26.44
C MET A 169 67.95 -54.35 -26.36
N LEU A 170 67.21 -55.32 -26.93
CA LEU A 170 67.58 -56.73 -26.94
C LEU A 170 68.73 -57.00 -27.92
N VAL A 171 69.69 -57.83 -27.49
CA VAL A 171 70.76 -58.34 -28.35
C VAL A 171 70.14 -59.35 -29.31
N HIS A 172 70.32 -59.15 -30.60
CA HIS A 172 69.84 -60.11 -31.59
C HIS A 172 70.92 -61.14 -31.92
N ASP A 173 70.54 -62.39 -32.22
CA ASP A 173 71.50 -63.50 -32.46
C ASP A 173 72.58 -63.23 -33.53
N TRP A 174 72.33 -62.29 -34.45
CA TRP A 174 73.27 -61.87 -35.50
C TRP A 174 74.29 -60.80 -35.06
N GLU A 175 74.20 -60.30 -33.82
CA GLU A 175 75.11 -59.31 -33.23
C GLU A 175 76.26 -59.92 -32.42
N TYR A 176 76.30 -61.26 -32.25
CA TYR A 176 77.34 -62.00 -31.51
C TYR A 176 78.75 -62.02 -32.14
N SER A 177 78.97 -61.34 -33.26
CA SER A 177 80.31 -61.20 -33.84
C SER A 177 81.15 -60.23 -33.00
N VAL A 178 82.31 -60.67 -32.50
CA VAL A 178 83.26 -59.89 -31.67
C VAL A 178 83.56 -58.49 -32.25
N LYS A 179 83.54 -58.33 -33.58
CA LYS A 179 83.79 -57.04 -34.26
C LYS A 179 82.63 -56.03 -34.16
N ARG A 180 81.41 -56.46 -33.82
CA ARG A 180 80.21 -55.61 -33.73
C ARG A 180 79.72 -55.39 -32.30
N GLN A 181 80.27 -56.14 -31.35
CA GLN A 181 79.86 -56.13 -29.95
C GLN A 181 80.10 -54.78 -29.27
N ALA A 182 81.28 -54.18 -29.45
CA ALA A 182 81.59 -52.86 -28.87
C ALA A 182 80.66 -51.74 -29.39
N ALA A 183 80.28 -51.78 -30.66
CA ALA A 183 79.36 -50.81 -31.26
C ALA A 183 77.90 -51.02 -30.80
N PHE A 184 77.51 -52.27 -30.53
CA PHE A 184 76.23 -52.58 -29.90
C PHE A 184 76.18 -52.08 -28.45
N GLU A 185 77.21 -52.36 -27.65
CA GLU A 185 77.31 -51.91 -26.25
C GLU A 185 77.22 -50.38 -26.11
N HIS A 186 77.89 -49.64 -27.00
CA HIS A 186 77.78 -48.18 -27.04
C HIS A 186 76.35 -47.70 -27.35
N ARG A 187 75.69 -48.31 -28.35
CA ARG A 187 74.29 -47.99 -28.68
C ARG A 187 73.34 -48.35 -27.53
N LYS A 188 73.57 -49.48 -26.86
CA LYS A 188 72.78 -49.93 -25.71
C LYS A 188 72.89 -48.93 -24.55
N THR A 189 74.11 -48.53 -24.21
CA THR A 189 74.36 -47.52 -23.16
C THR A 189 73.64 -46.20 -23.46
N ALA A 190 73.65 -45.75 -24.71
CA ALA A 190 72.95 -44.53 -25.13
C ALA A 190 71.42 -44.68 -25.07
N TRP A 191 70.89 -45.85 -25.48
CA TRP A 191 69.47 -46.18 -25.39
C TRP A 191 68.97 -46.18 -23.95
N ASP A 192 69.69 -46.86 -23.05
CA ASP A 192 69.33 -46.99 -21.64
C ASP A 192 69.37 -45.63 -20.93
N ALA A 193 70.36 -44.78 -21.26
CA ALA A 193 70.43 -43.41 -20.74
C ALA A 193 69.24 -42.56 -21.17
N ARG A 194 68.81 -42.68 -22.43
CA ARG A 194 67.65 -41.95 -22.96
C ARG A 194 66.34 -42.45 -22.35
N LEU A 195 66.19 -43.78 -22.24
CA LEU A 195 65.05 -44.40 -21.59
C LEU A 195 64.93 -43.96 -20.12
N ALA A 196 66.04 -43.84 -19.40
CA ALA A 196 66.05 -43.32 -18.03
C ALA A 196 65.65 -41.84 -17.94
N GLU A 197 66.07 -41.01 -18.90
CA GLU A 197 65.67 -39.60 -19.01
C GLU A 197 64.16 -39.46 -19.27
N ASP A 198 63.63 -40.28 -20.20
CA ASP A 198 62.20 -40.29 -20.54
C ASP A 198 61.34 -40.73 -19.35
N LYS A 199 61.75 -41.79 -18.62
CA LYS A 199 61.08 -42.23 -17.37
C LYS A 199 61.02 -41.11 -16.33
N LYS A 200 62.12 -40.37 -16.16
CA LYS A 200 62.20 -39.24 -15.22
C LYS A 200 61.31 -38.07 -15.65
N ALA A 201 61.30 -37.72 -16.94
CA ALA A 201 60.47 -36.65 -17.48
C ALA A 201 58.97 -36.95 -17.33
N ILE A 202 58.55 -38.19 -17.62
CA ILE A 202 57.16 -38.63 -17.50
C ILE A 202 56.69 -38.58 -16.04
N SER A 203 57.51 -39.07 -15.11
CA SER A 203 57.22 -39.03 -13.68
C SER A 203 57.16 -37.59 -13.14
N ALA A 204 58.07 -36.72 -13.58
CA ALA A 204 58.08 -35.31 -13.20
C ALA A 204 56.87 -34.54 -13.73
N ALA A 205 56.33 -34.94 -14.89
CA ALA A 205 55.08 -34.41 -15.44
C ALA A 205 53.81 -34.99 -14.76
N GLY A 206 53.97 -35.89 -13.78
CA GLY A 206 52.88 -36.49 -13.01
C GLY A 206 52.19 -37.68 -13.69
N PHE A 207 52.75 -38.19 -14.79
CA PHE A 207 52.22 -39.36 -15.49
C PHE A 207 52.87 -40.65 -14.97
N THR A 208 52.14 -41.75 -15.09
CA THR A 208 52.69 -43.11 -14.91
C THR A 208 53.20 -43.65 -16.25
N PHE A 209 54.04 -44.69 -16.25
CA PHE A 209 54.50 -45.35 -17.47
C PHE A 209 54.58 -46.87 -17.31
N THR A 210 54.50 -47.58 -18.43
CA THR A 210 54.81 -49.00 -18.57
C THR A 210 55.92 -49.17 -19.59
N VAL A 211 56.79 -50.16 -19.40
CA VAL A 211 57.91 -50.44 -20.31
C VAL A 211 57.64 -51.79 -20.99
N GLU A 212 57.80 -51.87 -22.31
CA GLU A 212 57.62 -53.15 -23.01
C GLU A 212 58.57 -54.22 -22.45
N GLY A 213 58.00 -55.36 -22.05
CA GLY A 213 58.73 -56.46 -21.41
C GLY A 213 58.53 -56.56 -19.89
N ASP A 214 58.01 -55.52 -19.23
CA ASP A 214 57.72 -55.52 -17.78
C ASP A 214 56.33 -56.11 -17.42
N GLU A 215 55.54 -56.58 -18.41
CA GLU A 215 54.14 -57.05 -18.24
C GLU A 215 53.99 -58.47 -17.64
N GLN A 216 54.89 -58.94 -16.75
CA GLN A 216 54.77 -60.25 -16.08
C GLN A 216 53.91 -60.24 -14.81
#